data_AF-A0A373H0L0-F1
#
_entry.id   AF-A0A373H0L0-F1
#
_cell.length_a   1.000
_cell.length_b   1.000
_cell.length_c   1.000
_cell.angle_alpha   90.00
_cell.angle_beta   90.00
_cell.angle_gamma   90.00
#
_symmetry.space_group_name_H-M   'P 1'
#
loop_
_entity.id
_entity.type
_entity.pdbx_description
1 polymer ?
#
loop_
_entity_poly.entity_id
_entity_poly.type
_entity_poly.pdbx_seq_one_letter_code
_entity_poly.pdbx_strand_id
1 'polypeptide(L)'
;MHKTRAAVLILFLASTLAFGGCLVRQQTGKDGKGPEITMDNSEISASIHAEESELLAGVTAYDKKDGDVTSSLAVEHISNFVEKGRRKISIVAFDSDNHVTHAERELVYNDYTSPVFSLDRPLRFSLNADDLTEGLSAEDCLDGTITDRIRISYEDEISSTPGLYHVTYSVANRAGDVTSLPVTVELYDPAEENGRPQITLSDYLIHLDLQQPFDPQAYLESVSVDQMLYEKREDGALHAASYEEELLGENQFSIDNPVDTGSAGVYEVTYTATAEDGQTSSVRLIVCVNE
;
A
#
# COMPACT_ATOMS: atom_id res chain seq x y z
N MET A 1 -37.66 -62.04 54.20
CA MET A 1 -36.51 -61.78 53.29
C MET A 1 -36.88 -61.69 51.80
N HIS A 2 -37.92 -62.37 51.30
CA HIS A 2 -38.29 -62.28 49.87
C HIS A 2 -38.89 -60.92 49.43
N LYS A 3 -39.75 -60.31 50.26
CA LYS A 3 -40.41 -59.02 49.93
C LYS A 3 -39.42 -57.85 49.87
N THR A 4 -38.42 -57.83 50.75
CA THR A 4 -37.37 -56.80 50.76
C THR A 4 -36.41 -56.94 49.58
N ARG A 5 -36.08 -58.17 49.17
CA ARG A 5 -35.29 -58.43 47.96
C ARG A 5 -36.02 -57.99 46.68
N ALA A 6 -37.32 -58.23 46.59
CA ALA A 6 -38.13 -57.79 45.44
C ALA A 6 -38.21 -56.26 45.34
N ALA A 7 -38.39 -55.56 46.46
CA ALA A 7 -38.44 -54.09 46.47
C ALA A 7 -37.11 -53.45 46.03
N VAL A 8 -35.97 -54.00 46.47
CA VAL A 8 -34.64 -53.52 46.05
C VAL A 8 -34.42 -53.75 44.56
N LEU A 9 -34.87 -54.90 44.02
CA LEU A 9 -34.76 -55.22 42.60
C LEU A 9 -35.58 -54.27 41.73
N ILE A 10 -36.80 -53.92 42.16
CA ILE A 10 -37.68 -52.97 41.46
C ILE A 10 -37.06 -51.56 41.48
N LEU A 11 -36.50 -51.14 42.62
CA LEU A 11 -35.90 -49.81 42.75
C LEU A 11 -34.61 -49.69 41.93
N PHE A 12 -33.82 -50.75 41.87
CA PHE A 12 -32.66 -50.84 40.99
C PHE A 12 -33.07 -50.74 39.50
N LEU A 13 -34.08 -51.51 39.09
CA LEU A 13 -34.65 -51.46 37.73
C LEU A 13 -35.15 -50.06 37.34
N ALA A 14 -35.89 -49.40 38.24
CA ALA A 14 -36.38 -48.04 38.03
C ALA A 14 -35.22 -47.04 37.91
N SER A 15 -34.17 -47.17 38.73
CA SER A 15 -32.98 -46.31 38.66
C SER A 15 -32.20 -46.51 37.36
N THR A 16 -32.06 -47.75 36.88
CA THR A 16 -31.38 -48.05 35.61
C THR A 16 -32.17 -47.57 34.41
N LEU A 17 -33.51 -47.62 34.46
CA LEU A 17 -34.37 -47.07 33.41
C LEU A 17 -34.33 -45.54 33.39
N ALA A 18 -34.33 -44.89 34.56
CA ALA A 18 -34.19 -43.44 34.65
C ALA A 18 -32.80 -42.96 34.18
N PHE A 19 -31.74 -43.68 34.58
CA PHE A 19 -30.37 -43.42 34.16
C PHE A 19 -30.18 -43.68 32.65
N GLY A 20 -30.71 -44.80 32.14
CA GLY A 20 -30.74 -45.09 30.70
C GLY A 20 -31.52 -44.05 29.92
N GLY A 21 -32.65 -43.58 30.44
CA GLY A 21 -33.43 -42.48 29.85
C GLY A 21 -32.67 -41.15 29.86
N CYS A 22 -31.94 -40.84 30.92
CA CYS A 22 -31.05 -39.67 30.97
C CYS A 22 -29.88 -39.78 29.98
N LEU A 23 -29.25 -40.95 29.86
CA LEU A 23 -28.16 -41.18 28.92
C LEU A 23 -28.64 -41.09 27.47
N VAL A 24 -29.78 -41.69 27.16
CA VAL A 24 -30.38 -41.59 25.82
C VAL A 24 -30.76 -40.13 25.53
N ARG A 25 -31.32 -39.38 26.49
CA ARG A 25 -31.62 -37.96 26.34
C ARG A 25 -30.38 -37.08 26.18
N GLN A 26 -29.28 -37.42 26.86
CA GLN A 26 -27.97 -36.78 26.66
C GLN A 26 -27.36 -37.11 25.29
N GLN A 27 -27.63 -38.30 24.75
CA GLN A 27 -27.12 -38.72 23.44
C GLN A 27 -28.00 -38.22 22.28
N THR A 28 -29.31 -38.07 22.46
CA THR A 28 -30.21 -37.55 21.40
C THR A 28 -30.23 -36.02 21.31
N GLY A 29 -29.65 -35.31 22.27
CA GLY A 29 -29.54 -33.84 22.27
C GLY A 29 -28.24 -33.29 21.68
N LYS A 30 -27.34 -34.14 21.18
CA LYS A 30 -26.12 -33.74 20.49
C LYS A 30 -26.36 -33.83 18.98
N ASP A 31 -26.90 -32.77 18.41
CA ASP A 31 -26.67 -32.55 16.98
C ASP A 31 -25.19 -32.18 16.86
N GLY A 32 -24.42 -32.98 16.13
CA GLY A 32 -22.98 -32.72 15.92
C GLY A 32 -22.72 -31.78 14.75
N LYS A 33 -23.75 -31.09 14.29
CA LYS A 33 -23.72 -30.19 13.14
C LYS A 33 -23.70 -28.75 13.65
N GLY A 34 -22.77 -27.96 13.12
CA GLY A 34 -22.74 -26.53 13.39
C GLY A 34 -23.82 -25.76 12.62
N PRO A 35 -23.93 -24.45 12.88
CA PRO A 35 -24.94 -23.59 12.29
C PRO A 35 -24.82 -23.53 10.76
N GLU A 36 -25.92 -23.29 10.07
CA GLU A 36 -25.95 -23.01 8.65
C GLU A 36 -25.88 -21.50 8.42
N ILE A 37 -24.83 -21.04 7.71
CA ILE A 37 -24.65 -19.63 7.34
C ILE A 37 -25.32 -19.39 5.99
N THR A 38 -26.18 -18.37 5.91
CA THR A 38 -26.84 -17.93 4.69
C THR A 38 -26.51 -16.47 4.43
N MET A 39 -26.26 -16.10 3.17
CA MET A 39 -25.97 -14.72 2.77
C MET A 39 -26.82 -14.31 1.56
N ASP A 40 -27.30 -13.07 1.55
CA ASP A 40 -28.11 -12.53 0.46
C ASP A 40 -27.30 -12.35 -0.84
N ASN A 41 -26.03 -11.94 -0.70
CA ASN A 41 -25.11 -11.71 -1.81
C ASN A 41 -23.73 -12.30 -1.51
N SER A 42 -23.14 -12.94 -2.51
CA SER A 42 -21.76 -13.47 -2.42
C SER A 42 -20.69 -12.39 -2.48
N GLU A 43 -21.02 -11.15 -2.87
CA GLU A 43 -20.13 -9.99 -2.92
C GLU A 43 -20.67 -8.87 -2.01
N ILE A 44 -19.76 -8.06 -1.43
CA ILE A 44 -20.05 -6.80 -0.76
C ILE A 44 -19.06 -5.73 -1.22
N SER A 45 -19.56 -4.51 -1.44
CA SER A 45 -18.72 -3.33 -1.62
C SER A 45 -18.67 -2.53 -0.34
N ALA A 46 -17.46 -2.20 0.12
CA ALA A 46 -17.25 -1.49 1.38
C ALA A 46 -16.00 -0.60 1.32
N SER A 47 -15.87 0.32 2.27
CA SER A 47 -14.65 1.13 2.44
C SER A 47 -13.53 0.30 3.08
N ILE A 48 -12.28 0.70 2.89
CA ILE A 48 -11.12 0.17 3.65
C ILE A 48 -11.28 0.34 5.17
N HIS A 49 -12.12 1.27 5.63
CA HIS A 49 -12.43 1.52 7.04
C HIS A 49 -13.77 0.93 7.48
N ALA A 50 -14.37 0.05 6.68
CA ALA A 50 -15.65 -0.56 7.03
C ALA A 50 -15.56 -1.38 8.31
N GLU A 51 -16.55 -1.21 9.18
CA GLU A 51 -16.67 -1.98 10.41
C GLU A 51 -17.13 -3.42 10.10
N GLU A 52 -16.84 -4.35 11.01
CA GLU A 52 -17.21 -5.77 10.84
C GLU A 52 -18.71 -5.97 10.59
N SER A 53 -19.56 -5.16 11.22
CA SER A 53 -21.01 -5.21 11.04
C SER A 53 -21.45 -4.85 9.61
N GLU A 54 -20.69 -4.00 8.91
CA GLU A 54 -20.93 -3.66 7.52
C GLU A 54 -20.53 -4.81 6.61
N LEU A 55 -19.40 -5.47 6.90
CA LEU A 55 -18.92 -6.65 6.16
C LEU A 55 -19.87 -7.86 6.28
N LEU A 56 -20.54 -7.98 7.44
CA LEU A 56 -21.52 -9.03 7.73
C LEU A 56 -22.96 -8.67 7.33
N ALA A 57 -23.20 -7.50 6.73
CA ALA A 57 -24.54 -7.07 6.35
C ALA A 57 -25.18 -8.06 5.36
N GLY A 58 -26.40 -8.54 5.69
CA GLY A 58 -27.13 -9.54 4.90
C GLY A 58 -26.64 -10.98 5.09
N VAL A 59 -25.81 -11.24 6.12
CA VAL A 59 -25.40 -12.59 6.53
C VAL A 59 -26.19 -13.00 7.78
N THR A 60 -26.70 -14.22 7.78
CA THR A 60 -27.47 -14.81 8.88
C THR A 60 -26.94 -16.20 9.19
N ALA A 61 -27.15 -16.67 10.42
CA ALA A 61 -26.77 -18.01 10.83
C ALA A 61 -27.88 -18.66 11.65
N TYR A 62 -28.25 -19.88 11.28
CA TYR A 62 -29.28 -20.64 11.97
C TYR A 62 -28.77 -22.02 12.37
N ASP A 63 -28.91 -22.35 13.64
CA ASP A 63 -28.69 -23.69 14.15
C ASP A 63 -30.03 -24.36 14.50
N LYS A 64 -30.11 -25.68 14.30
CA LYS A 64 -31.35 -26.43 14.51
C LYS A 64 -31.72 -26.56 15.99
N LYS A 65 -30.73 -26.61 16.89
CA LYS A 65 -30.92 -26.75 18.33
C LYS A 65 -31.05 -25.39 19.00
N ASP A 66 -30.22 -24.43 18.61
CA ASP A 66 -30.11 -23.12 19.25
C ASP A 66 -30.96 -22.02 18.60
N GLY A 67 -31.44 -22.26 17.37
CA GLY A 67 -32.25 -21.32 16.61
C GLY A 67 -31.40 -20.27 15.90
N ASP A 68 -31.82 -19.01 15.96
CA ASP A 68 -31.07 -17.90 15.34
C ASP A 68 -29.80 -17.61 16.15
N VAL A 69 -28.66 -17.91 15.53
CA VAL A 69 -27.32 -17.64 16.08
C VAL A 69 -26.59 -16.57 15.27
N THR A 70 -27.31 -15.71 14.54
CA THR A 70 -26.74 -14.63 13.72
C THR A 70 -25.81 -13.71 14.52
N SER A 71 -26.07 -13.52 15.82
CA SER A 71 -25.19 -12.74 16.71
C SER A 71 -23.84 -13.39 17.00
N SER A 72 -23.64 -14.66 16.63
CA SER A 72 -22.36 -15.37 16.70
C SER A 72 -21.49 -15.16 15.46
N LEU A 73 -22.02 -14.51 14.41
CA LEU A 73 -21.25 -14.25 13.22
C LEU A 73 -20.04 -13.39 13.55
N ALA A 74 -18.89 -13.80 13.01
CA ALA A 74 -17.67 -13.03 13.08
C ALA A 74 -16.87 -13.15 11.79
N VAL A 75 -16.09 -12.12 11.46
CA VAL A 75 -15.06 -12.19 10.42
C VAL A 75 -13.82 -12.84 11.02
N GLU A 76 -13.49 -14.04 10.57
CA GLU A 76 -12.30 -14.77 11.03
C GLU A 76 -11.03 -14.24 10.35
N HIS A 77 -11.10 -14.02 9.04
CA HIS A 77 -9.93 -13.67 8.24
C HIS A 77 -10.31 -12.96 6.94
N ILE A 78 -9.49 -12.01 6.50
CA ILE A 78 -9.58 -11.40 5.17
C ILE A 78 -8.32 -11.80 4.38
N SER A 79 -8.52 -12.51 3.26
CA SER A 79 -7.43 -13.03 2.41
C SER A 79 -6.54 -11.92 1.85
N ASN A 80 -5.41 -12.26 1.24
CA ASN A 80 -4.72 -11.33 0.33
C ASN A 80 -5.63 -10.93 -0.86
N PHE A 81 -5.20 -9.96 -1.65
CA PHE A 81 -5.88 -9.61 -2.89
C PHE A 81 -5.93 -10.80 -3.84
N VAL A 82 -7.13 -11.09 -4.32
CA VAL A 82 -7.34 -11.98 -5.47
C VAL A 82 -7.07 -11.19 -6.75
N GLU A 83 -7.56 -9.95 -6.77
CA GLU A 83 -7.30 -8.90 -7.75
C GLU A 83 -7.16 -7.57 -6.98
N LYS A 84 -6.58 -6.55 -7.59
CA LYS A 84 -6.41 -5.23 -6.96
C LYS A 84 -7.76 -4.72 -6.42
N GLY A 85 -7.81 -4.42 -5.11
CA GLY A 85 -9.03 -3.97 -4.43
C GLY A 85 -10.07 -5.06 -4.13
N ARG A 86 -9.82 -6.33 -4.50
CA ARG A 86 -10.75 -7.47 -4.30
C ARG A 86 -10.18 -8.54 -3.37
N ARG A 87 -10.86 -8.84 -2.27
CA ARG A 87 -10.45 -9.81 -1.24
C ARG A 87 -11.57 -10.80 -0.92
N LYS A 88 -11.24 -11.89 -0.23
CA LYS A 88 -12.22 -12.81 0.34
C LYS A 88 -12.28 -12.69 1.85
N ILE A 89 -13.48 -12.74 2.39
CA ILE A 89 -13.77 -12.75 3.82
C ILE A 89 -14.16 -14.18 4.22
N SER A 90 -13.45 -14.75 5.19
CA SER A 90 -13.86 -15.96 5.92
C SER A 90 -14.77 -15.54 7.06
N ILE A 91 -16.03 -15.96 7.00
CA ILE A 91 -17.05 -15.69 8.02
C ILE A 91 -17.28 -16.98 8.80
N VAL A 92 -17.33 -16.86 10.12
CA VAL A 92 -17.62 -17.99 11.03
C VAL A 92 -18.88 -17.73 11.82
N ALA A 93 -19.59 -18.80 12.17
CA ALA A 93 -20.68 -18.80 13.15
C ALA A 93 -20.49 -19.96 14.11
N PHE A 94 -20.90 -19.78 15.36
CA PHE A 94 -20.79 -20.79 16.41
C PHE A 94 -22.10 -21.00 17.16
N ASP A 95 -22.37 -22.26 17.50
CA ASP A 95 -23.50 -22.64 18.34
C ASP A 95 -23.11 -22.70 19.84
N SER A 96 -24.06 -23.02 20.71
CA SER A 96 -23.85 -23.13 22.16
C SER A 96 -22.99 -24.33 22.58
N ASP A 97 -22.83 -25.33 21.70
CA ASP A 97 -21.96 -26.48 21.88
C ASP A 97 -20.55 -26.24 21.29
N ASN A 98 -20.28 -25.05 20.74
CA ASN A 98 -19.06 -24.62 20.04
C ASN A 98 -18.76 -25.38 18.75
N HIS A 99 -19.78 -25.87 18.04
CA HIS A 99 -19.59 -26.25 16.64
C HIS A 99 -19.45 -24.98 15.80
N VAL A 100 -18.48 -25.00 14.88
CA VAL A 100 -18.14 -23.86 14.03
C VAL A 100 -18.41 -24.19 12.57
N THR A 101 -19.08 -23.30 11.86
CA THR A 101 -19.25 -23.36 10.40
C THR A 101 -18.59 -22.14 9.77
N HIS A 102 -18.08 -22.31 8.54
CA HIS A 102 -17.39 -21.27 7.79
C HIS A 102 -18.14 -20.99 6.48
N ALA A 103 -18.08 -19.75 6.01
CA ALA A 103 -18.54 -19.34 4.69
C ALA A 103 -17.56 -18.29 4.10
N GLU A 104 -17.46 -18.24 2.77
CA GLU A 104 -16.67 -17.21 2.08
C GLU A 104 -17.58 -16.15 1.45
N ARG A 105 -17.13 -14.89 1.49
CA ARG A 105 -17.76 -13.76 0.79
C ARG A 105 -16.70 -12.92 0.08
N GLU A 106 -17.00 -12.41 -1.10
CA GLU A 106 -16.12 -11.48 -1.83
C GLU A 106 -16.29 -10.04 -1.31
N LEU A 107 -15.18 -9.34 -1.13
CA LEU A 107 -15.10 -7.95 -0.70
C LEU A 107 -14.46 -7.12 -1.83
N VAL A 108 -15.13 -6.05 -2.22
CA VAL A 108 -14.62 -5.07 -3.18
C VAL A 108 -14.49 -3.72 -2.50
N TYR A 109 -13.26 -3.23 -2.34
CA TYR A 109 -13.04 -1.89 -1.80
C TYR A 109 -13.47 -0.83 -2.81
N ASN A 110 -14.19 0.19 -2.34
CA ASN A 110 -14.65 1.30 -3.18
C ASN A 110 -13.75 2.55 -3.12
N ASP A 111 -12.75 2.55 -2.23
CA ASP A 111 -11.84 3.66 -1.95
C ASP A 111 -10.37 3.21 -1.83
N TYR A 112 -10.04 2.00 -2.31
CA TYR A 112 -8.68 1.48 -2.27
C TYR A 112 -7.77 2.14 -3.31
N THR A 113 -6.55 2.47 -2.91
CA THR A 113 -5.46 2.95 -3.76
C THR A 113 -4.21 2.12 -3.53
N SER A 114 -3.38 1.94 -4.56
CA SER A 114 -2.10 1.23 -4.44
C SER A 114 -1.10 2.02 -3.59
N PRO A 115 -0.04 1.38 -3.07
CA PRO A 115 1.09 2.08 -2.44
C PRO A 115 1.60 3.25 -3.27
N VAL A 116 1.85 4.37 -2.60
CA VAL A 116 2.28 5.63 -3.22
C VAL A 116 3.68 5.97 -2.74
N PHE A 117 4.59 6.29 -3.67
CA PHE A 117 5.94 6.76 -3.36
C PHE A 117 5.94 8.27 -3.09
N SER A 118 6.92 8.74 -2.34
CA SER A 118 7.22 10.17 -2.20
C SER A 118 8.72 10.36 -2.11
N LEU A 119 9.21 11.52 -2.53
CA LEU A 119 10.63 11.80 -2.63
C LEU A 119 10.93 13.22 -2.14
N ASP A 120 11.78 13.34 -1.11
CA ASP A 120 12.12 14.63 -0.46
C ASP A 120 13.39 15.29 -1.00
N ARG A 121 14.17 14.57 -1.83
CA ARG A 121 15.45 15.00 -2.40
C ARG A 121 15.73 14.29 -3.71
N PRO A 122 16.63 14.79 -4.57
CA PRO A 122 17.02 14.09 -5.79
C PRO A 122 17.54 12.67 -5.53
N LEU A 123 17.27 11.75 -6.46
CA LEU A 123 17.90 10.42 -6.48
C LEU A 123 19.36 10.50 -6.94
N ARG A 124 20.17 11.18 -6.14
CA ARG A 124 21.57 11.47 -6.40
C ARG A 124 22.40 11.13 -5.17
N PHE A 125 23.33 10.20 -5.33
CA PHE A 125 24.09 9.63 -4.21
C PHE A 125 25.59 9.69 -4.48
N SER A 126 26.37 9.82 -3.41
CA SER A 126 27.83 9.67 -3.52
C SER A 126 28.17 8.23 -3.87
N LEU A 127 29.28 7.99 -4.58
CA LEU A 127 29.86 6.65 -4.76
C LEU A 127 30.08 5.86 -3.46
N ASN A 128 30.15 6.55 -2.31
CA ASN A 128 30.35 5.93 -1.01
C ASN A 128 29.03 5.75 -0.23
N ALA A 129 27.87 5.98 -0.85
CA ALA A 129 26.58 5.82 -0.19
C ALA A 129 26.29 4.32 0.06
N ASP A 130 25.95 4.00 1.31
CA ASP A 130 25.55 2.64 1.71
C ASP A 130 24.08 2.34 1.37
N ASP A 131 23.27 3.38 1.16
CA ASP A 131 21.84 3.30 0.92
C ASP A 131 21.42 4.23 -0.24
N LEU A 132 20.77 3.65 -1.25
CA LEU A 132 20.23 4.37 -2.40
C LEU A 132 18.73 4.65 -2.24
N THR A 133 18.18 4.56 -1.02
CA THR A 133 16.78 4.86 -0.70
C THR A 133 16.63 6.12 0.15
N GLU A 134 17.71 6.84 0.46
CA GLU A 134 17.63 8.07 1.26
C GLU A 134 16.70 9.11 0.60
N GLY A 135 15.72 9.59 1.39
CA GLY A 135 14.72 10.55 0.94
C GLY A 135 13.53 9.95 0.19
N LEU A 136 13.57 8.65 -0.14
CA LEU A 136 12.45 7.92 -0.72
C LEU A 136 11.57 7.34 0.39
N SER A 137 10.27 7.55 0.30
CA SER A 137 9.27 7.00 1.23
C SER A 137 8.10 6.37 0.50
N ALA A 138 7.34 5.55 1.21
CA ALA A 138 6.12 4.92 0.69
C ALA A 138 5.03 4.82 1.76
N GLU A 139 3.80 5.12 1.35
CA GLU A 139 2.57 5.06 2.16
C GLU A 139 1.52 4.18 1.46
N ASP A 140 0.72 3.47 2.25
CA ASP A 140 -0.36 2.61 1.78
C ASP A 140 -1.62 2.82 2.63
N CYS A 141 -2.79 2.76 1.99
CA CYS A 141 -4.04 3.07 2.68
C CYS A 141 -4.50 1.97 3.66
N LEU A 142 -4.04 0.72 3.51
CA LEU A 142 -4.34 -0.39 4.41
C LEU A 142 -3.30 -0.53 5.53
N ASP A 143 -2.03 -0.27 5.24
CA ASP A 143 -0.90 -0.53 6.14
C ASP A 143 -0.31 0.72 6.79
N GLY A 144 -0.63 1.92 6.29
CA GLY A 144 0.07 3.16 6.62
C GLY A 144 1.47 3.18 6.03
N THR A 145 2.45 3.68 6.79
CA THR A 145 3.83 3.81 6.33
C THR A 145 4.47 2.44 6.07
N ILE A 146 4.98 2.23 4.86
CA ILE A 146 5.64 0.99 4.42
C ILE A 146 7.03 1.25 3.79
N THR A 147 7.64 2.39 4.11
CA THR A 147 8.96 2.81 3.63
C THR A 147 10.05 1.76 3.88
N ASP A 148 10.00 1.05 5.01
CA ASP A 148 10.94 -0.03 5.36
C ASP A 148 10.83 -1.28 4.47
N ARG A 149 9.81 -1.34 3.60
CA ARG A 149 9.57 -2.45 2.68
C ARG A 149 10.00 -2.16 1.25
N ILE A 150 10.52 -0.96 0.99
CA ILE A 150 11.04 -0.60 -0.34
C ILE A 150 12.20 -1.53 -0.69
N ARG A 151 12.16 -2.08 -1.91
CA ARG A 151 13.19 -2.94 -2.50
C ARG A 151 13.70 -2.30 -3.77
N ILE A 152 15.01 -2.37 -3.99
CA ILE A 152 15.66 -1.90 -5.20
C ILE A 152 16.06 -3.10 -6.05
N SER A 153 15.80 -3.02 -7.35
CA SER A 153 16.34 -3.92 -8.37
C SER A 153 17.07 -3.11 -9.43
N TYR A 154 18.18 -3.64 -9.93
CA TYR A 154 19.03 -2.99 -10.91
C TYR A 154 18.80 -3.60 -12.29
N GLU A 155 18.65 -2.77 -13.32
CA GLU A 155 18.56 -3.24 -14.70
C GLU A 155 19.95 -3.64 -15.23
N ASP A 156 20.97 -2.86 -14.87
CA ASP A 156 22.39 -3.10 -15.15
C ASP A 156 23.22 -3.28 -13.87
N GLU A 157 24.42 -3.86 -13.97
CA GLU A 157 25.36 -3.87 -12.84
C GLU A 157 25.70 -2.42 -12.45
N ILE A 158 25.35 -2.01 -11.23
CA ILE A 158 25.86 -0.77 -10.66
C ILE A 158 27.36 -0.91 -10.50
N SER A 159 28.09 -0.05 -11.21
CA SER A 159 29.53 0.07 -11.13
C SER A 159 29.92 1.08 -10.05
N SER A 160 31.13 0.97 -9.51
CA SER A 160 31.73 1.97 -8.61
C SER A 160 32.24 3.19 -9.38
N THR A 161 31.53 3.60 -10.44
CA THR A 161 31.91 4.72 -11.32
C THR A 161 30.83 5.79 -11.30
N PRO A 162 31.19 7.09 -11.31
CA PRO A 162 30.19 8.15 -11.45
C PRO A 162 29.40 7.97 -12.75
N GLY A 163 28.10 8.23 -12.70
CA GLY A 163 27.23 8.05 -13.85
C GLY A 163 25.77 7.92 -13.49
N LEU A 164 24.97 7.65 -14.52
CA LEU A 164 23.52 7.44 -14.42
C LEU A 164 23.23 5.94 -14.51
N TYR A 165 22.38 5.45 -13.62
CA TYR A 165 22.02 4.04 -13.52
C TYR A 165 20.51 3.87 -13.47
N HIS A 166 19.97 2.95 -14.28
CA HIS A 166 18.56 2.62 -14.26
C HIS A 166 18.26 1.61 -13.15
N VAL A 167 17.32 1.97 -12.28
CA VAL A 167 16.89 1.16 -11.14
C VAL A 167 15.37 1.15 -11.07
N THR A 168 14.83 0.10 -10.47
CA THR A 168 13.40 0.04 -10.13
C THR A 168 13.27 -0.11 -8.64
N TYR A 169 12.65 0.87 -8.00
CA TYR A 169 12.16 0.71 -6.63
C TYR A 169 10.80 0.01 -6.67
N SER A 170 10.57 -0.92 -5.75
CA SER A 170 9.30 -1.62 -5.61
C SER A 170 8.90 -1.69 -4.16
N VAL A 171 7.61 -1.57 -3.89
CA VAL A 171 7.07 -1.68 -2.53
C VAL A 171 5.78 -2.49 -2.58
N ALA A 172 5.61 -3.37 -1.59
CA ALA A 172 4.45 -4.24 -1.49
C ALA A 172 3.73 -4.03 -0.15
N ASN A 173 2.40 -3.90 -0.20
CA ASN A 173 1.59 -3.92 1.01
C ASN A 173 1.32 -5.36 1.48
N ARG A 174 0.75 -5.52 2.68
CA ARG A 174 0.45 -6.84 3.28
C ARG A 174 -0.61 -7.62 2.50
N ALA A 175 -1.49 -6.92 1.78
CA ALA A 175 -2.50 -7.55 0.95
C ALA A 175 -1.94 -8.08 -0.37
N GLY A 176 -0.68 -7.77 -0.71
CA GLY A 176 0.03 -8.29 -1.87
C GLY A 176 -0.03 -7.40 -3.12
N ASP A 177 -0.52 -6.16 -3.00
CA ASP A 177 -0.41 -5.17 -4.07
C ASP A 177 1.01 -4.60 -4.13
N VAL A 178 1.53 -4.40 -5.34
CA VAL A 178 2.92 -3.98 -5.58
C VAL A 178 2.93 -2.77 -6.50
N THR A 179 3.57 -1.68 -6.04
CA THR A 179 3.87 -0.52 -6.88
C THR A 179 5.34 -0.55 -7.25
N SER A 180 5.65 -0.24 -8.51
CA SER A 180 7.02 -0.12 -9.02
C SER A 180 7.28 1.30 -9.53
N LEU A 181 8.51 1.79 -9.31
CA LEU A 181 8.99 3.11 -9.67
C LEU A 181 10.33 2.96 -10.41
N PRO A 182 10.30 2.76 -11.74
CA PRO A 182 11.49 2.74 -12.58
C PRO A 182 12.02 4.16 -12.78
N VAL A 183 13.27 4.40 -12.41
CA VAL A 183 13.89 5.74 -12.36
C VAL A 183 15.39 5.66 -12.64
N THR A 184 15.98 6.83 -12.87
CA THR A 184 17.43 6.98 -13.03
C THR A 184 18.05 7.55 -11.77
N VAL A 185 19.03 6.84 -11.23
CA VAL A 185 19.86 7.28 -10.10
C VAL A 185 21.18 7.85 -10.61
N GLU A 186 21.60 9.00 -10.10
CA GLU A 186 22.95 9.54 -10.34
C GLU A 186 23.90 9.14 -9.20
N LEU A 187 25.01 8.51 -9.56
CA LEU A 187 26.16 8.35 -8.65
C LEU A 187 27.23 9.39 -8.99
N TYR A 188 27.74 10.10 -7.99
CA TYR A 188 28.76 11.15 -8.18
C TYR A 188 29.98 10.95 -7.28
N ASP A 189 31.13 11.48 -7.74
CA ASP A 189 32.34 11.59 -6.93
C ASP A 189 32.31 12.91 -6.14
N PRO A 190 32.26 12.90 -4.79
CA PRO A 190 32.29 14.11 -3.99
C PRO A 190 33.51 15.01 -4.22
N ALA A 191 34.63 14.46 -4.70
CA ALA A 191 35.83 15.22 -5.01
C ALA A 191 35.66 16.14 -6.24
N GLU A 192 34.71 15.82 -7.13
CA GLU A 192 34.46 16.56 -8.37
C GLU A 192 33.29 17.55 -8.27
N GLU A 193 32.69 17.72 -7.09
CA GLU A 193 31.49 18.55 -6.92
C GLU A 193 31.77 20.06 -6.80
N ASN A 194 33.02 20.44 -6.56
CA ASN A 194 33.34 21.83 -6.30
C ASN A 194 33.17 22.69 -7.57
N GLY A 195 32.30 23.69 -7.50
CA GLY A 195 32.03 24.62 -8.59
C GLY A 195 30.96 24.15 -9.57
N ARG A 196 30.42 22.94 -9.40
CA ARG A 196 29.31 22.45 -10.23
C ARG A 196 28.03 23.24 -9.94
N PRO A 197 27.19 23.48 -10.95
CA PRO A 197 25.88 24.06 -10.74
C PRO A 197 25.01 23.26 -9.76
N GLN A 198 24.08 23.92 -9.09
CA GLN A 198 23.08 23.30 -8.23
C GLN A 198 21.68 23.72 -8.69
N ILE A 199 20.73 22.79 -8.69
CA ILE A 199 19.35 23.05 -9.06
C ILE A 199 18.47 22.54 -7.91
N THR A 200 17.55 23.39 -7.47
CA THR A 200 16.60 23.07 -6.42
C THR A 200 15.19 23.06 -7.01
N LEU A 201 14.46 22.00 -6.72
CA LEU A 201 13.05 21.86 -7.06
C LEU A 201 12.20 21.89 -5.79
N SER A 202 10.94 22.30 -5.92
CA SER A 202 9.97 22.26 -4.82
C SER A 202 9.55 20.84 -4.47
N ASP A 203 9.52 19.98 -5.49
CA ASP A 203 9.16 18.57 -5.40
C ASP A 203 10.10 17.78 -6.32
N TYR A 204 10.41 16.55 -5.92
CA TYR A 204 11.24 15.64 -6.71
C TYR A 204 10.46 14.45 -7.28
N LEU A 205 9.24 14.22 -6.76
CA LEU A 205 8.30 13.25 -7.28
C LEU A 205 6.88 13.78 -7.14
N ILE A 206 6.12 13.73 -8.23
CA ILE A 206 4.71 14.11 -8.25
C ILE A 206 3.85 12.99 -8.86
N HIS A 207 2.58 13.00 -8.49
CA HIS A 207 1.55 12.15 -9.06
C HIS A 207 0.53 12.99 -9.81
N LEU A 208 0.20 12.56 -11.02
CA LEU A 208 -0.79 13.18 -11.89
C LEU A 208 -1.85 12.15 -12.26
N ASP A 209 -3.10 12.59 -12.37
CA ASP A 209 -4.14 11.81 -13.03
C ASP A 209 -4.00 11.91 -14.56
N LEU A 210 -4.54 10.94 -15.29
CA LEU A 210 -4.60 11.00 -16.75
C LEU A 210 -5.18 12.34 -17.24
N GLN A 211 -4.51 12.93 -18.23
CA GLN A 211 -4.83 14.22 -18.87
C GLN A 211 -4.70 15.45 -17.95
N GLN A 212 -4.22 15.31 -16.72
CA GLN A 212 -3.97 16.45 -15.84
C GLN A 212 -2.93 17.39 -16.48
N PRO A 213 -3.19 18.71 -16.55
CA PRO A 213 -2.19 19.67 -17.05
C PRO A 213 -0.92 19.64 -16.21
N PHE A 214 0.23 19.68 -16.89
CA PHE A 214 1.55 19.64 -16.27
C PHE A 214 2.45 20.75 -16.85
N ASP A 215 3.06 21.54 -15.97
CA ASP A 215 4.05 22.55 -16.31
C ASP A 215 5.34 22.28 -15.51
N PRO A 216 6.44 21.85 -16.14
CA PRO A 216 7.70 21.59 -15.45
C PRO A 216 8.35 22.86 -14.87
N GLN A 217 8.05 24.05 -15.40
CA GLN A 217 8.60 25.30 -14.87
C GLN A 217 8.03 25.61 -13.48
N ALA A 218 6.85 25.08 -13.14
CA ALA A 218 6.20 25.30 -11.85
C ALA A 218 7.03 24.76 -10.68
N TYR A 219 7.77 23.66 -10.87
CA TYR A 219 8.53 22.97 -9.83
C TYR A 219 9.96 23.48 -9.66
N LEU A 220 10.46 24.31 -10.56
CA LEU A 220 11.77 24.93 -10.43
C LEU A 220 11.73 26.03 -9.36
N GLU A 221 12.59 25.93 -8.34
CA GLU A 221 12.73 26.96 -7.31
C GLU A 221 13.92 27.88 -7.58
N SER A 222 15.11 27.29 -7.70
CA SER A 222 16.35 28.04 -7.85
C SER A 222 17.42 27.28 -8.61
N VAL A 223 18.33 28.02 -9.22
CA VAL A 223 19.53 27.51 -9.87
C VAL A 223 20.73 28.29 -9.33
N SER A 224 21.75 27.60 -8.85
CA SER A 224 23.03 28.22 -8.54
C SER A 224 24.08 27.82 -9.57
N VAL A 225 24.69 28.80 -10.22
CA VAL A 225 25.69 28.64 -11.28
C VAL A 225 26.76 29.71 -11.05
N ASP A 226 28.04 29.36 -11.22
CA ASP A 226 29.17 30.31 -11.11
C ASP A 226 29.19 31.11 -9.80
N GLN A 227 28.84 30.46 -8.68
CA GLN A 227 28.70 31.06 -7.34
C GLN A 227 27.59 32.11 -7.19
N MET A 228 26.75 32.26 -8.20
CA MET A 228 25.55 33.09 -8.17
C MET A 228 24.32 32.23 -7.89
N LEU A 229 23.37 32.74 -7.13
CA LEU A 229 22.05 32.12 -6.91
C LEU A 229 21.03 32.86 -7.77
N TYR A 230 20.24 32.12 -8.53
CA TYR A 230 19.12 32.63 -9.30
C TYR A 230 17.82 31.99 -8.81
N GLU A 231 16.82 32.82 -8.53
CA GLU A 231 15.52 32.40 -8.00
C GLU A 231 14.41 32.69 -9.00
N LYS A 232 13.43 31.80 -9.07
CA LYS A 232 12.26 32.00 -9.94
C LYS A 232 11.39 33.13 -9.37
N ARG A 233 11.14 34.18 -10.17
CA ARG A 233 10.22 35.27 -9.82
C ARG A 233 8.85 35.10 -10.49
N GLU A 234 7.91 36.01 -10.19
CA GLU A 234 6.53 35.99 -10.71
C GLU A 234 6.45 36.05 -12.25
N ASP A 235 7.47 36.58 -12.92
CA ASP A 235 7.57 36.62 -14.38
C ASP A 235 8.02 35.28 -14.99
N GLY A 236 8.32 34.28 -14.16
CA GLY A 236 8.77 32.94 -14.56
C GLY A 236 10.26 32.85 -14.90
N ALA A 237 10.98 33.98 -14.90
CA ALA A 237 12.41 34.03 -15.17
C ALA A 237 13.23 33.78 -13.89
N LEU A 238 14.48 33.36 -14.09
CA LEU A 238 15.46 33.14 -13.03
C LEU A 238 16.30 34.40 -12.85
N HIS A 239 16.06 35.13 -11.76
CA HIS A 239 16.76 36.38 -11.45
C HIS A 239 17.82 36.15 -10.39
N ALA A 240 18.97 36.80 -10.53
CA ALA A 240 20.02 36.74 -9.53
C ALA A 240 19.51 37.30 -8.19
N ALA A 241 19.75 36.56 -7.12
CA ALA A 241 19.39 36.95 -5.76
C ALA A 241 20.16 38.20 -5.30
N SER A 242 21.35 38.45 -5.87
CA SER A 242 22.22 39.56 -5.48
C SER A 242 22.19 40.77 -6.43
N TYR A 243 21.68 40.61 -7.65
CA TYR A 243 21.62 41.66 -8.67
C TYR A 243 20.26 41.67 -9.37
N GLU A 244 19.44 42.70 -9.13
CA GLU A 244 18.02 42.70 -9.53
C GLU A 244 17.78 42.56 -11.04
N GLU A 245 18.67 43.10 -11.88
CA GLU A 245 18.55 43.10 -13.34
C GLU A 245 19.27 41.92 -14.02
N GLU A 246 19.99 41.10 -13.25
CA GLU A 246 20.76 39.99 -13.80
C GLU A 246 19.90 38.73 -13.88
N LEU A 247 19.82 38.16 -15.08
CA LEU A 247 19.08 36.95 -15.38
C LEU A 247 20.04 35.81 -15.68
N LEU A 248 19.64 34.58 -15.35
CA LEU A 248 20.38 33.41 -15.80
C LEU A 248 20.29 33.34 -17.33
N GLY A 249 21.43 33.15 -18.00
CA GLY A 249 21.48 33.12 -19.45
C GLY A 249 20.70 31.93 -20.02
N GLU A 250 20.01 32.14 -21.16
CA GLU A 250 19.20 31.09 -21.82
C GLU A 250 20.01 29.83 -22.20
N ASN A 251 21.33 29.96 -22.37
CA ASN A 251 22.21 28.83 -22.67
C ASN A 251 22.76 28.12 -21.43
N GLN A 252 22.57 28.69 -20.23
CA GLN A 252 23.06 28.13 -18.97
C GLN A 252 22.04 27.20 -18.32
N PHE A 253 20.81 27.13 -18.84
CA PHE A 253 19.75 26.33 -18.26
C PHE A 253 18.80 25.77 -19.32
N SER A 254 18.40 24.51 -19.17
CA SER A 254 17.45 23.85 -20.06
C SER A 254 16.59 22.82 -19.31
N ILE A 255 15.36 22.66 -19.78
CA ILE A 255 14.42 21.63 -19.29
C ILE A 255 14.11 20.67 -20.45
N ASP A 256 14.42 19.39 -20.27
CA ASP A 256 13.96 18.32 -21.14
C ASP A 256 12.73 17.65 -20.52
N ASN A 257 11.58 17.76 -21.19
CA ASN A 257 10.30 17.29 -20.68
C ASN A 257 9.70 16.20 -21.59
N PRO A 258 9.88 14.91 -21.26
CA PRO A 258 9.30 13.81 -22.01
C PRO A 258 7.88 13.41 -21.56
N VAL A 259 7.26 14.15 -20.63
CA VAL A 259 6.00 13.73 -19.99
C VAL A 259 4.83 13.70 -20.98
N ASP A 260 4.18 12.54 -21.08
CA ASP A 260 2.90 12.37 -21.75
C ASP A 260 1.80 12.10 -20.72
N THR A 261 1.01 13.12 -20.38
CA THR A 261 -0.09 12.99 -19.42
C THR A 261 -1.26 12.18 -19.98
N GLY A 262 -1.27 11.86 -21.28
CA GLY A 262 -2.27 11.00 -21.89
C GLY A 262 -2.03 9.51 -21.69
N SER A 263 -0.85 9.13 -21.20
CA SER A 263 -0.44 7.74 -21.03
C SER A 263 0.07 7.51 -19.61
N ALA A 264 -0.51 6.54 -18.90
CA ALA A 264 -0.05 6.16 -17.58
C ALA A 264 1.40 5.65 -17.65
N GLY A 265 2.22 6.02 -16.66
CA GLY A 265 3.64 5.70 -16.65
C GLY A 265 4.46 6.59 -15.73
N VAL A 266 5.76 6.30 -15.66
CA VAL A 266 6.74 7.09 -14.93
C VAL A 266 7.63 7.81 -15.94
N TYR A 267 7.72 9.12 -15.81
CA TYR A 267 8.50 10.01 -16.67
C TYR A 267 9.51 10.78 -15.83
N GLU A 268 10.65 11.14 -16.42
CA GLU A 268 11.68 11.92 -15.75
C GLU A 268 11.93 13.22 -16.51
N VAL A 269 11.51 14.35 -15.95
CA VAL A 269 11.87 15.67 -16.48
C VAL A 269 13.27 16.01 -16.01
N THR A 270 14.16 16.32 -16.94
CA THR A 270 15.56 16.62 -16.63
C THR A 270 15.82 18.12 -16.72
N TYR A 271 16.16 18.74 -15.60
CA TYR A 271 16.62 20.12 -15.52
C TYR A 271 18.14 20.09 -15.56
N THR A 272 18.75 20.86 -16.46
CA THR A 272 20.21 20.91 -16.63
C THR A 272 20.70 22.34 -16.53
N ALA A 273 21.75 22.55 -15.75
CA ALA A 273 22.44 23.81 -15.61
C ALA A 273 23.91 23.66 -16.05
N THR A 274 24.43 24.67 -16.73
CA THR A 274 25.80 24.68 -17.29
C THR A 274 26.54 25.94 -16.83
N ALA A 275 27.68 25.75 -16.18
CA ALA A 275 28.60 26.80 -15.76
C ALA A 275 29.41 27.38 -16.94
N GLU A 276 30.01 28.55 -16.78
CA GLU A 276 30.82 29.19 -17.82
C GLU A 276 32.03 28.35 -18.27
N ASP A 277 32.59 27.54 -17.37
CA ASP A 277 33.70 26.64 -17.66
C ASP A 277 33.28 25.33 -18.37
N GLY A 278 31.98 25.17 -18.62
CA GLY A 278 31.38 24.02 -19.30
C GLY A 278 30.97 22.88 -18.38
N GLN A 279 31.14 22.99 -17.07
CA GLN A 279 30.64 21.98 -16.13
C GLN A 279 29.11 21.96 -16.09
N THR A 280 28.53 20.77 -16.07
CA THR A 280 27.08 20.59 -16.03
C THR A 280 26.63 19.84 -14.79
N SER A 281 25.44 20.18 -14.31
CA SER A 281 24.68 19.41 -13.32
C SER A 281 23.24 19.23 -13.79
N SER A 282 22.64 18.12 -13.40
CA SER A 282 21.24 17.83 -13.71
C SER A 282 20.49 17.38 -12.46
N VAL A 283 19.20 17.68 -12.40
CA VAL A 283 18.27 17.15 -11.41
C VAL A 283 17.03 16.63 -12.14
N ARG A 284 16.42 15.58 -11.61
CA ARG A 284 15.23 14.95 -12.20
C ARG A 284 14.01 15.18 -11.32
N LEU A 285 12.92 15.61 -11.94
CA LEU A 285 11.56 15.51 -11.38
C LEU A 285 10.92 14.23 -11.92
N ILE A 286 10.53 13.34 -11.02
CA ILE A 286 9.82 12.12 -11.37
C ILE A 286 8.33 12.43 -11.43
N VAL A 287 7.70 12.11 -12.56
CA VAL A 287 6.28 12.36 -12.80
C VAL A 287 5.58 11.02 -13.02
N CYS A 288 4.79 10.61 -12.04
CA CYS A 288 3.99 9.39 -12.09
C CYS A 288 2.58 9.73 -12.59
N VAL A 289 2.25 9.36 -13.81
CA VAL A 289 0.89 9.49 -14.36
C VAL A 289 0.12 8.21 -14.05
N ASN A 290 -0.90 8.33 -13.19
CA ASN A 290 -1.74 7.23 -12.73
C ASN A 290 -3.03 7.12 -13.55
N GLU A 291 -3.55 5.89 -13.66
CA GLU A 291 -4.86 5.60 -14.29
C GLU A 291 -6.06 6.10 -13.48
#